data_AF-A0A6L5PXG2-F1
#
_entry.id   AF-A0A6L5PXG2-F1
#
_cell.length_a   1.000
_cell.length_b   1.000
_cell.length_c   1.000
_cell.angle_alpha   90.00
_cell.angle_beta   90.00
_cell.angle_gamma   90.00
#
_symmetry.space_group_name_H-M   'P 1'
#
loop_
_entity.id
_entity.type
_entity.pdbx_description
1 polymer ?
#
loop_
_entity_poly.entity_id
_entity_poly.type
_entity_poly.pdbx_seq_one_letter_code
_entity_poly.pdbx_strand_id
1 'polypeptide(L)'
;MIIENLNDIVAKELVSQYTLQEKVFEAKNFTIYIATHRENKLTYNQLVLVKHLCNEKPSVHIWDKKISTEATELEITKEVTEAIQSGFVNEE
;
A
#
# COMPACT_ATOMS: atom_id res chain seq x y z
N MET A 1 -3.87 25.72 3.57
CA MET A 1 -4.00 24.27 3.38
C MET A 1 -2.66 23.66 3.74
N ILE A 2 -2.57 22.96 4.87
CA ILE A 2 -1.31 22.28 5.24
C ILE A 2 -1.23 21.08 4.29
N ILE A 3 -0.28 21.11 3.38
CA ILE A 3 0.02 19.95 2.53
C ILE A 3 0.69 18.96 3.48
N GLU A 4 -0.10 18.11 4.13
CA GLU A 4 0.43 16.97 4.87
C GLU A 4 1.27 16.16 3.87
N ASN A 5 2.57 16.06 4.15
CA ASN A 5 3.46 15.28 3.33
C ASN A 5 2.98 13.82 3.35
N LEU A 6 3.05 13.15 2.21
CA LEU A 6 2.80 11.72 2.10
C LEU A 6 3.45 10.92 3.23
N ASN A 7 4.71 11.24 3.54
CA ASN A 7 5.43 10.58 4.63
C ASN A 7 4.76 10.78 5.99
N ASP A 8 4.12 11.92 6.22
CA ASP A 8 3.40 12.24 7.47
C ASP A 8 2.09 11.43 7.58
N ILE A 9 1.39 11.25 6.45
CA ILE A 9 0.14 10.47 6.39
C ILE A 9 0.43 8.99 6.51
N VAL A 10 1.45 8.50 5.80
CA VAL A 10 1.98 7.16 5.97
C VAL A 10 2.41 6.93 7.42
N ALA A 11 3.12 7.90 8.02
CA ALA A 11 3.54 7.80 9.40
C ALA A 11 2.37 7.77 10.40
N LYS A 12 1.29 8.51 10.15
CA LYS A 12 0.11 8.52 11.03
C LYS A 12 -0.77 7.29 10.86
N GLU A 13 -1.10 6.94 9.63
CA GLU A 13 -2.10 5.91 9.32
C GLU A 13 -1.49 4.51 9.41
N LEU A 14 -0.24 4.33 8.98
CA LEU A 14 0.35 2.99 8.82
C LEU A 14 1.29 2.62 9.95
N VAL A 15 2.12 3.52 10.47
CA VAL A 15 3.19 3.14 11.44
C VAL A 15 2.64 2.55 12.74
N SER A 16 1.38 2.82 13.09
CA SER A 16 0.77 2.21 14.27
C SER A 16 0.51 0.72 14.11
N GLN A 17 0.23 0.22 12.89
CA GLN A 17 -0.22 -1.16 12.63
C GLN A 17 0.66 -1.91 11.64
N TYR A 18 1.39 -1.20 10.79
CA TYR A 18 2.16 -1.73 9.67
C TYR A 18 3.58 -1.17 9.66
N THR A 19 4.52 -2.02 9.24
CA THR A 19 5.88 -1.62 8.90
C THR A 19 5.99 -1.64 7.38
N LEU A 20 6.14 -0.46 6.76
CA LEU A 20 6.46 -0.38 5.34
C LEU A 20 7.84 -0.98 5.10
N GLN A 21 7.94 -1.80 4.06
CA GLN A 21 9.18 -2.44 3.62
C GLN A 21 9.66 -1.82 2.31
N GLU A 22 9.30 -2.42 1.18
CA GLU A 22 9.79 -2.04 -0.14
C GLU A 22 8.75 -1.26 -0.93
N LYS A 23 9.19 -0.28 -1.71
CA LYS A 23 8.37 0.38 -2.72
C LYS A 23 8.37 -0.48 -3.98
N VAL A 24 7.22 -1.06 -4.31
CA VAL A 24 7.09 -1.99 -5.45
C VAL A 24 6.54 -1.31 -6.71
N PHE A 25 5.85 -0.19 -6.56
CA PHE A 25 5.31 0.54 -7.70
C PHE A 25 5.14 2.02 -7.38
N GLU A 26 5.46 2.89 -8.34
CA GLU A 26 5.27 4.34 -8.21
C GLU A 26 4.67 4.89 -9.50
N ALA A 27 3.57 5.62 -9.35
CA ALA A 27 2.92 6.36 -10.40
C ALA A 27 2.70 7.80 -9.97
N LYS A 28 2.36 8.65 -10.95
CA LYS A 28 2.14 10.09 -10.72
C LYS A 28 1.14 10.40 -9.59
N ASN A 29 0.13 9.54 -9.42
CA ASN A 29 -0.99 9.78 -8.50
C ASN A 29 -1.04 8.81 -7.32
N PHE A 30 -0.17 7.81 -7.25
CA PHE A 30 -0.15 6.82 -6.17
C PHE A 30 1.16 6.04 -6.13
N THR A 31 1.48 5.50 -4.96
CA THR A 31 2.63 4.62 -4.73
C THR A 31 2.15 3.38 -3.99
N ILE A 32 2.71 2.22 -4.31
CA ILE A 32 2.40 0.96 -3.64
C ILE A 32 3.65 0.47 -2.92
N TYR A 33 3.47 0.13 -1.66
CA TYR A 33 4.49 -0.44 -0.79
C TYR A 33 4.09 -1.85 -0.36
N ILE A 34 5.07 -2.71 -0.17
CA ILE A 34 4.91 -3.89 0.68
C ILE A 34 4.92 -3.42 2.13
N ALA A 35 3.98 -3.92 2.93
CA ALA A 35 3.96 -3.70 4.35
C ALA A 35 3.74 -5.01 5.10
N THR A 36 4.29 -5.08 6.30
CA THR A 36 4.07 -6.20 7.23
C THR A 36 3.34 -5.70 8.48
N HIS A 37 2.34 -6.45 8.94
CA HIS A 37 1.61 -6.09 10.15
C HIS A 37 2.52 -6.20 11.38
N ARG A 38 2.58 -5.16 12.21
CA ARG A 38 3.46 -5.09 13.41
C ARG A 38 3.08 -6.12 14.47
N GLU A 39 1.81 -6.44 14.65
CA GLU A 39 1.38 -7.45 15.65
C GLU A 39 1.67 -8.90 15.22
N ASN A 40 2.35 -9.10 14.09
CA ASN A 40 3.14 -10.30 13.78
C ASN A 40 2.46 -11.65 14.10
N LYS A 41 1.19 -11.79 13.70
CA LYS A 41 0.48 -13.09 13.61
C LYS A 41 0.37 -13.61 12.18
N LEU A 42 0.77 -12.82 11.19
CA LEU A 42 0.52 -13.07 9.78
C LEU A 42 1.84 -13.41 9.10
N THR A 43 1.94 -14.60 8.52
CA THR A 43 3.11 -15.08 7.77
C THR A 43 3.12 -14.58 6.33
N TYR A 44 2.49 -13.44 6.06
CA TYR A 44 2.29 -12.91 4.71
C TYR A 44 2.54 -11.40 4.67
N ASN A 45 3.02 -10.97 3.51
CA ASN A 45 3.15 -9.56 3.16
C ASN A 45 1.77 -9.02 2.75
N GLN A 46 1.52 -7.76 3.06
CA GLN A 46 0.36 -7.01 2.59
C GLN A 46 0.83 -5.92 1.63
N LEU A 47 -0.04 -5.52 0.69
CA LEU A 47 0.21 -4.39 -0.18
C LEU A 47 -0.54 -3.17 0.34
N VAL A 48 0.18 -2.07 0.45
CA VAL A 48 -0.37 -0.80 0.88
C VAL A 48 -0.30 0.17 -0.28
N LEU A 49 -1.47 0.53 -0.80
CA LEU A 49 -1.63 1.56 -1.80
C LEU A 49 -1.74 2.90 -1.09
N VAL A 50 -0.86 3.83 -1.43
CA VAL A 50 -0.98 5.20 -0.94
C VAL A 50 -1.28 6.11 -2.12
N LYS A 51 -2.45 6.73 -2.11
CA LYS A 51 -2.90 7.66 -3.14
C LYS A 51 -2.41 9.06 -2.83
N HIS A 52 -1.84 9.72 -3.83
CA HIS A 52 -1.29 11.08 -3.79
C HIS A 52 -2.01 11.97 -4.80
N LEU A 53 -3.34 11.89 -4.85
CA LEU A 53 -4.14 12.68 -5.80
C LEU A 53 -3.84 14.17 -5.59
N CYS A 54 -3.28 14.83 -6.61
CA CYS A 54 -2.77 16.21 -6.49
C CYS A 54 -3.84 17.24 -6.07
N ASN A 55 -5.13 16.90 -6.21
CA ASN A 55 -6.26 17.78 -5.91
C ASN A 55 -7.04 17.36 -4.66
N GLU A 56 -6.66 16.26 -4.00
CA GLU A 56 -7.35 15.72 -2.83
C GLU A 56 -6.36 15.50 -1.69
N LYS A 57 -6.88 15.34 -0.47
CA LYS A 57 -6.03 14.96 0.65
C LYS A 57 -5.40 13.59 0.32
N PRO A 58 -4.06 13.42 0.46
CA PRO A 58 -3.48 12.12 0.21
C PRO A 58 -4.11 11.11 1.18
N SER A 59 -4.40 9.92 0.68
CA SER A 59 -5.14 8.90 1.43
C SER A 59 -4.44 7.57 1.32
N VAL A 60 -4.40 6.84 2.43
CA VAL A 60 -3.86 5.49 2.47
C VAL A 60 -5.00 4.51 2.27
N HIS A 61 -4.79 3.54 1.39
CA HIS A 61 -5.69 2.41 1.16
C HIS A 61 -4.89 1.13 1.38
N ILE A 62 -5.23 0.38 2.42
CA ILE A 62 -4.57 -0.88 2.71
C ILE A 62 -5.28 -1.95 1.90
N TRP A 63 -4.55 -2.61 1.01
CA TRP A 63 -5.08 -3.76 0.31
C TRP A 63 -4.73 -5.01 1.12
N ASP A 64 -5.73 -5.58 1.79
CA ASP A 64 -5.57 -6.84 2.54
C ASP A 64 -5.50 -8.03 1.59
N LYS A 65 -4.45 -8.05 0.78
CA LYS A 65 -4.08 -9.20 -0.03
C LYS A 65 -2.92 -9.90 0.63
N LYS A 66 -3.09 -11.19 0.89
CA LYS A 66 -2.04 -12.05 1.42
C LYS A 66 -1.08 -12.36 0.30
N ILE A 67 0.07 -11.69 0.28
CA ILE A 67 1.17 -12.00 -0.63
C ILE A 67 2.17 -12.86 0.11
N SER A 68 2.64 -13.93 -0.54
CA SER A 68 3.73 -14.73 0.00
C SER A 68 4.95 -13.85 0.28
N THR A 69 5.66 -14.11 1.37
CA THR A 69 6.93 -13.42 1.65
C THR A 69 7.99 -13.72 0.59
N GLU A 70 7.82 -14.81 -0.16
CA GLU A 70 8.70 -15.24 -1.25
C GLU A 70 8.17 -14.84 -2.63
N ALA A 71 7.07 -14.08 -2.70
CA ALA A 71 6.50 -13.65 -3.97
C ALA A 71 7.53 -12.84 -4.77
N THR A 72 7.67 -13.18 -6.04
CA THR A 72 8.56 -12.48 -6.95
C THR A 72 8.01 -11.11 -7.32
N GLU A 73 8.89 -10.18 -7.73
CA GLU A 73 8.49 -8.86 -8.24
C GLU A 73 7.45 -8.97 -9.37
N LEU A 74 7.55 -10.01 -10.21
CA LEU A 74 6.60 -10.27 -11.30
C LEU A 74 5.20 -10.63 -10.77
N GLU A 75 5.12 -11.50 -9.75
CA GLU A 75 3.85 -11.88 -9.12
C GLU A 75 3.21 -10.68 -8.42
N ILE A 76 4.00 -9.88 -7.70
CA ILE A 76 3.55 -8.66 -7.05
C ILE A 76 3.04 -7.65 -8.09
N THR A 77 3.78 -7.45 -9.18
CA THR A 77 3.41 -6.53 -10.25
C THR A 77 2.12 -6.96 -10.94
N LYS A 78 1.94 -8.26 -11.16
CA LYS A 78 0.71 -8.81 -11.74
C LYS A 78 -0.48 -8.54 -10.83
N GLU A 79 -0.37 -8.88 -9.55
CA GLU A 79 -1.41 -8.65 -8.54
C GLU A 79 -1.77 -7.16 -8.46
N VAL A 80 -0.76 -6.29 -8.39
CA VAL A 80 -0.94 -4.83 -8.41
C VAL A 80 -1.70 -4.38 -9.67
N THR A 81 -1.33 -4.90 -10.83
CA THR A 81 -1.96 -4.53 -12.11
C THR A 81 -3.43 -4.97 -12.14
N GLU A 82 -3.73 -6.18 -11.68
CA GLU A 82 -5.10 -6.71 -11.58
C GLU A 82 -5.94 -5.89 -10.57
N ALA A 83 -5.36 -5.47 -9.45
CA ALA A 83 -6.02 -4.59 -8.49
C ALA A 83 -6.32 -3.20 -9.07
N ILE A 84 -5.37 -2.60 -9.80
CA ILE A 84 -5.58 -1.32 -10.48
C ILE A 84 -6.71 -1.46 -11.51
N GLN A 85 -6.69 -2.53 -12.32
CA GLN A 85 -7.69 -2.76 -13.38
C GLN A 85 -9.10 -3.04 -12.84
N SER A 86 -9.19 -3.73 -11.70
CA SER A 86 -10.47 -3.96 -11.02
C SER A 86 -10.99 -2.74 -10.25
N GLY A 87 -10.22 -1.64 -10.20
CA GLY A 87 -10.62 -0.40 -9.53
C GLY A 87 -10.32 -0.37 -8.03
N PHE A 88 -9.46 -1.27 -7.54
CA PHE A 88 -9.19 -1.46 -6.11
C PHE A 88 -10.48 -1.61 -5.30
N VAL A 89 -11.20 -2.70 -5.52
CA VAL A 89 -12.40 -3.00 -4.74
C VAL A 89 -11.95 -3.47 -3.35
N ASN A 90 -12.35 -2.74 -2.31
CA ASN A 90 -12.33 -3.26 -0.95
C ASN A 90 -13.30 -4.44 -0.91
N GLU A 91 -12.81 -5.66 -0.65
CA GLU A 91 -13.66 -6.64 -0.01
C GLU A 91 -13.67 -6.29 1.48
N GLU A 92 -14.83 -5.78 1.92
CA GLU A 92 -15.15 -5.34 3.29
C GLU A 92 -14.93 -6.45 4.34
#